data_AF-A0A1I6I6Z0-F1
#
_entry.id   AF-A0A1I6I6Z0-F1
#
_cell.length_a   1.000
_cell.length_b   1.000
_cell.length_c   1.000
_cell.angle_alpha   90.00
_cell.angle_beta   90.00
_cell.angle_gamma   90.00
#
_symmetry.space_group_name_H-M   'P 1'
#
loop_
_entity.id
_entity.type
_entity.pdbx_description
1 polymer ?
#
loop_
_entity_poly.entity_id
_entity_poly.type
_entity_poly.pdbx_seq_one_letter_code
_entity_poly.pdbx_strand_id
1 'polypeptide(L)'
;MLGLSGFSEQSEDTEKEGAVKEIGINQLVPFQNHPFKLYQGARLDDMVRSVKELGVLSPLIVRTISGRFGTCEILAGHNRWNAGREAGLNKVPVVVMDGLSEEEAMLIVTETNLIQRSFSDLCHSERACVLAKHYEALKDSVK
;
A
#
# COMPACT_ATOMS: atom_id res chain seq x y z
N MET A 1 -5.82 55.69 0.58
CA MET A 1 -4.95 54.54 0.88
C MET A 1 -5.72 53.63 1.82
N LEU A 2 -6.58 52.76 1.26
CA LEU A 2 -7.39 51.81 2.04
C LEU A 2 -6.71 50.46 1.94
N GLY A 3 -6.01 50.07 3.01
CA GLY A 3 -5.35 48.78 3.12
C GLY A 3 -6.39 47.68 3.34
N LEU A 4 -6.54 46.81 2.35
CA LEU A 4 -7.39 45.63 2.46
C LEU A 4 -6.71 44.61 3.39
N SER A 5 -7.48 44.26 4.41
CA SER A 5 -7.25 43.19 5.39
C SER A 5 -6.79 41.89 4.74
N GLY A 6 -5.68 41.37 5.24
CA GLY A 6 -5.22 40.01 4.95
C GLY A 6 -6.23 38.99 5.45
N PHE A 7 -6.82 38.26 4.51
CA PHE A 7 -7.46 36.98 4.81
C PHE A 7 -6.37 35.91 4.79
N SER A 8 -6.09 35.35 5.95
CA SER A 8 -5.31 34.14 6.09
C SER A 8 -6.11 32.97 5.52
N GLU A 9 -5.67 32.41 4.40
CA GLU A 9 -6.11 31.09 3.94
C GLU A 9 -5.54 30.03 4.90
N GLN A 10 -6.32 29.68 5.91
CA GLN A 10 -6.18 28.36 6.54
C GLN A 10 -6.95 27.39 5.66
N SER A 11 -6.24 26.61 4.85
CA SER A 11 -6.79 25.47 4.14
C SER A 11 -7.10 24.36 5.15
N GLU A 12 -8.36 24.24 5.54
CA GLU A 12 -8.88 23.03 6.17
C GLU A 12 -8.90 21.91 5.12
N ASP A 13 -7.88 21.04 5.16
CA ASP A 13 -7.86 19.80 4.38
C ASP A 13 -8.97 18.88 4.89
N THR A 14 -10.14 18.96 4.25
CA THR A 14 -11.18 17.96 4.42
C THR A 14 -10.67 16.68 3.75
N GLU A 15 -10.10 15.77 4.55
CA GLU A 15 -9.54 14.52 4.05
C GLU A 15 -10.65 13.66 3.41
N LYS A 16 -10.63 13.58 2.08
CA LYS A 16 -11.47 12.61 1.35
C LYS A 16 -10.82 11.22 1.46
N GLU A 17 -11.56 10.26 2.01
CA GLU A 17 -11.21 8.84 1.91
C GLU A 17 -10.94 8.47 0.44
N GLY A 18 -9.82 7.79 0.19
CA GLY A 18 -9.43 7.37 -1.15
C GLY A 18 -8.58 8.37 -1.96
N ALA A 19 -8.27 9.56 -1.45
CA ALA A 19 -7.35 10.48 -2.12
C ALA A 19 -5.90 9.96 -2.10
N VAL A 20 -5.15 10.19 -3.18
CA VAL A 20 -3.72 9.87 -3.25
C VAL A 20 -2.94 10.92 -2.46
N LYS A 21 -2.10 10.47 -1.52
CA LYS A 21 -1.24 11.29 -0.66
C LYS A 21 0.23 10.88 -0.85
N GLU A 22 1.16 11.81 -0.62
CA GLU A 22 2.60 11.51 -0.59
C GLU A 22 3.06 11.26 0.85
N ILE A 23 3.42 10.01 1.17
CA ILE A 23 3.91 9.62 2.50
C ILE A 23 5.41 9.33 2.45
N GLY A 24 6.13 9.70 3.51
CA GLY A 24 7.54 9.39 3.66
C GLY A 24 7.79 7.89 3.64
N ILE A 25 8.71 7.41 2.81
CA ILE A 25 8.89 5.97 2.59
C ILE A 25 9.28 5.21 3.88
N ASN A 26 9.91 5.93 4.82
CA ASN A 26 10.33 5.44 6.13
C ASN A 26 9.19 5.38 7.16
N GLN A 27 8.03 5.97 6.85
CA GLN A 27 6.80 5.87 7.65
C GLN A 27 6.02 4.60 7.31
N LEU A 28 6.38 3.92 6.22
CA LEU A 28 5.71 2.72 5.75
C LEU A 28 6.39 1.48 6.30
N VAL A 29 5.60 0.58 6.89
CA VAL A 29 6.07 -0.71 7.39
C VAL A 29 5.42 -1.85 6.60
N PRO A 30 6.13 -2.97 6.38
CA PRO A 30 5.56 -4.13 5.73
C PRO A 30 4.42 -4.73 6.56
N PHE A 31 3.49 -5.41 5.88
CA PHE A 31 2.38 -6.09 6.53
C PHE A 31 2.88 -7.16 7.50
N GLN A 32 2.32 -7.21 8.70
CA GLN A 32 2.68 -8.24 9.67
C GLN A 32 2.40 -9.64 9.10
N ASN A 33 3.40 -10.53 9.17
CA ASN A 33 3.30 -11.89 8.62
C ASN A 33 2.97 -11.96 7.12
N HIS A 34 3.43 -10.97 6.33
CA HIS A 34 3.20 -10.92 4.88
C HIS A 34 3.50 -12.27 4.20
N PRO A 35 2.49 -12.94 3.60
CA PRO A 35 2.62 -14.34 3.19
C PRO A 35 3.35 -14.50 1.84
N PHE A 36 3.51 -13.42 1.08
CA PHE A 36 4.10 -13.46 -0.26
C PHE A 36 5.56 -13.04 -0.25
N LYS A 37 6.36 -13.68 -1.09
CA LYS A 37 7.76 -13.28 -1.27
C LYS A 37 7.87 -12.01 -2.11
N LEU A 38 8.79 -11.12 -1.73
CA LEU A 38 9.19 -9.99 -2.55
C LEU A 38 9.98 -10.45 -3.78
N TYR A 39 10.01 -9.61 -4.81
CA TYR A 39 10.82 -9.80 -6.00
C TYR A 39 12.31 -9.76 -5.64
N GLN A 40 13.11 -10.53 -6.37
CA GLN A 40 14.55 -10.67 -6.15
C GLN A 40 15.26 -10.78 -7.50
N GLY A 41 16.57 -10.54 -7.51
CA GLY A 41 17.43 -10.60 -8.70
C GLY A 41 16.97 -9.65 -9.79
N ALA A 42 17.11 -10.07 -11.05
CA ALA A 42 16.83 -9.24 -12.23
C ALA A 42 15.43 -8.59 -12.19
N ARG A 43 14.41 -9.29 -11.67
CA ARG A 43 13.04 -8.74 -11.57
C ARG A 43 12.95 -7.55 -10.63
N LEU A 44 13.71 -7.56 -9.53
CA LEU A 44 13.80 -6.43 -8.62
C LEU A 44 14.62 -5.30 -9.24
N ASP A 45 15.78 -5.63 -9.85
CA ASP A 45 16.67 -4.66 -10.48
C ASP A 45 15.96 -3.83 -11.56
N ASP A 46 15.14 -4.48 -12.38
CA ASP A 46 14.34 -3.81 -13.41
C ASP A 46 13.27 -2.91 -12.81
N MET A 47 12.63 -3.32 -11.72
CA MET A 47 11.66 -2.48 -11.01
C MET A 47 12.35 -1.27 -10.37
N VAL A 48 13.51 -1.44 -9.74
CA VAL A 48 14.31 -0.35 -9.17
C VAL A 48 14.68 0.67 -10.24
N ARG A 49 15.10 0.21 -11.42
CA ARG A 49 15.42 1.08 -12.56
C ARG A 49 14.21 1.90 -13.00
N SER A 50 13.07 1.23 -13.19
CA SER A 50 11.81 1.91 -13.56
C SER A 50 11.39 2.94 -12.52
N VAL A 51 11.50 2.61 -11.23
CA VAL A 51 11.15 3.52 -10.13
C VAL A 51 12.13 4.70 -10.03
N LYS A 52 13.42 4.52 -10.36
CA LYS A 52 14.38 5.64 -10.44
C LYS A 52 14.05 6.62 -11.57
N GLU A 53 13.62 6.10 -12.72
CA GLU A 53 13.35 6.91 -13.91
C GLU A 53 12.00 7.63 -13.85
N LEU A 54 10.97 6.93 -13.38
CA LEU A 54 9.57 7.36 -13.47
C LEU A 54 8.91 7.63 -12.12
N GLY A 55 9.57 7.28 -11.02
CA GLY A 55 8.94 7.21 -9.71
C GLY A 55 7.98 6.02 -9.58
N VAL A 56 7.19 6.02 -8.51
CA VAL A 56 6.14 5.03 -8.29
C VAL A 56 4.86 5.55 -8.95
N LEU A 57 4.50 5.01 -10.12
CA LEU A 57 3.33 5.48 -10.88
C LEU A 57 1.99 5.05 -10.27
N SER A 58 1.93 3.81 -9.78
CA SER A 58 0.73 3.26 -9.15
C SER A 58 0.84 3.36 -7.63
N PRO A 59 -0.08 4.07 -6.96
CA PRO A 59 -0.03 4.26 -5.52
C PRO A 59 0.02 2.93 -4.74
N LEU A 60 0.64 2.96 -3.57
CA LEU A 60 0.54 1.88 -2.59
C LEU A 60 -0.80 2.00 -1.87
N ILE A 61 -1.29 0.89 -1.32
CA ILE A 61 -2.45 0.91 -0.44
C ILE A 61 -1.94 0.65 0.96
N VAL A 62 -2.30 1.52 1.91
CA VAL A 62 -1.83 1.46 3.29
C VAL A 62 -2.98 1.65 4.27
N ARG A 63 -2.82 1.17 5.51
CA ARG A 63 -3.69 1.50 6.64
C ARG A 63 -2.91 2.18 7.75
N THR A 64 -3.55 3.03 8.54
CA THR A 64 -2.97 3.48 9.81
C THR A 64 -2.91 2.33 10.83
N ILE A 65 -1.94 2.39 11.75
CA ILE A 65 -1.79 1.41 12.82
C ILE A 65 -2.18 2.08 14.14
N SER A 66 -3.19 1.53 14.80
CA SER A 66 -3.62 1.97 16.13
C SER A 66 -2.44 1.98 17.12
N GLY A 67 -2.21 3.13 17.76
CA GLY A 67 -1.13 3.31 18.73
C GLY A 67 0.27 3.57 18.14
N ARG A 68 0.42 3.67 16.80
CA ARG A 68 1.69 4.07 16.15
C ARG A 68 1.49 5.30 15.28
N PHE A 69 1.52 6.48 15.90
CA PHE A 69 1.34 7.75 15.21
C PHE A 69 2.36 7.94 14.09
N GLY A 70 1.87 8.37 12.92
CA GLY A 70 2.72 8.66 11.76
C GLY A 70 3.34 7.45 11.09
N THR A 71 2.90 6.23 11.41
CA THR A 71 3.32 4.98 10.76
C THR A 71 2.12 4.33 10.08
N CYS A 72 2.31 3.87 8.84
CA CYS A 72 1.28 3.17 8.08
C CYS A 72 1.77 1.77 7.68
N GLU A 73 0.88 0.79 7.72
CA GLU A 73 1.15 -0.55 7.26
C GLU A 73 0.79 -0.70 5.79
N ILE A 74 1.66 -1.32 5.00
CA ILE A 74 1.44 -1.55 3.57
C ILE A 74 0.50 -2.75 3.40
N LEU A 75 -0.65 -2.53 2.78
CA LEU A 75 -1.58 -3.59 2.36
C LEU A 75 -1.28 -4.07 0.94
N ALA A 76 -0.90 -3.14 0.04
CA ALA A 76 -0.56 -3.48 -1.33
C ALA A 76 0.61 -2.64 -1.86
N GLY A 77 1.45 -3.27 -2.69
CA GLY A 77 2.57 -2.60 -3.35
C GLY A 77 3.93 -2.76 -2.65
N HIS A 78 4.14 -3.81 -1.83
CA HIS A 78 5.40 -4.04 -1.12
C HIS A 78 6.63 -4.09 -2.03
N ASN A 79 6.51 -4.61 -3.26
CA ASN A 79 7.61 -4.60 -4.22
C ASN A 79 7.96 -3.18 -4.69
N ARG A 80 6.96 -2.33 -4.91
CA ARG A 80 7.16 -0.92 -5.29
C ARG A 80 7.76 -0.13 -4.14
N TRP A 81 7.32 -0.40 -2.91
CA TRP A 81 7.95 0.14 -1.71
C TRP A 81 9.42 -0.27 -1.62
N ASN A 82 9.73 -1.57 -1.76
CA ASN A 82 11.11 -2.05 -1.69
C ASN A 82 11.98 -1.43 -2.79
N ALA A 83 11.48 -1.42 -4.03
CA ALA A 83 12.17 -0.79 -5.14
C ALA A 83 12.35 0.73 -4.94
N GLY A 84 11.36 1.43 -4.38
CA GLY A 84 11.45 2.83 -4.01
C GLY A 84 12.53 3.12 -2.97
N ARG A 85 12.69 2.21 -1.99
CA ARG A 85 13.78 2.31 -0.99
C ARG A 85 15.14 2.13 -1.64
N GLU A 86 15.31 1.12 -2.48
CA GLU A 86 16.55 0.87 -3.22
C GLU A 86 16.84 1.97 -4.27
N ALA A 87 15.80 2.61 -4.79
CA ALA A 87 15.88 3.76 -5.67
C ALA A 87 16.26 5.07 -4.95
N GLY A 88 16.20 5.10 -3.61
CA GLY A 88 16.49 6.29 -2.81
C GLY A 88 15.38 7.33 -2.81
N LEU A 89 14.13 6.93 -3.03
CA LEU A 89 12.99 7.85 -2.94
C LEU A 89 12.73 8.25 -1.48
N ASN A 90 12.39 9.52 -1.26
CA ASN A 90 12.04 10.04 0.07
C ASN A 90 10.55 9.85 0.40
N LYS A 91 9.69 9.96 -0.62
CA LYS A 91 8.23 9.83 -0.51
C LYS A 91 7.69 8.95 -1.65
N VAL A 92 6.54 8.36 -1.42
CA VAL A 92 5.81 7.58 -2.42
C VAL A 92 4.31 7.92 -2.36
N PRO A 93 3.60 7.82 -3.50
CA PRO A 93 2.15 7.99 -3.54
C PRO A 93 1.46 6.80 -2.89
N VAL A 94 0.50 7.09 -2.02
CA VAL A 94 -0.28 6.10 -1.29
C VAL A 94 -1.75 6.49 -1.26
N VAL A 95 -2.61 5.49 -1.15
CA VAL A 95 -4.01 5.63 -0.75
C VAL A 95 -4.14 5.05 0.66
N VAL A 96 -4.68 5.85 1.57
CA VAL A 96 -4.89 5.44 2.96
C VAL A 96 -6.32 4.88 3.09
N MET A 97 -6.42 3.66 3.61
CA MET A 97 -7.66 2.98 3.96
C MET A 97 -7.66 2.70 5.46
N ASP A 98 -8.40 3.51 6.21
CA ASP A 98 -8.46 3.44 7.67
C ASP A 98 -9.68 2.65 8.16
N GLY A 99 -9.67 2.29 9.45
CA GLY A 99 -10.80 1.60 10.09
C GLY A 99 -10.94 0.11 9.75
N LEU A 100 -9.95 -0.49 9.09
CA LEU A 100 -9.96 -1.91 8.69
C LEU A 100 -9.67 -2.85 9.87
N SER A 101 -10.44 -3.94 9.97
CA SER A 101 -10.10 -5.08 10.82
C SER A 101 -8.84 -5.80 10.33
N GLU A 102 -8.26 -6.68 11.16
CA GLU A 102 -7.14 -7.53 10.73
C GLU A 102 -7.54 -8.47 9.58
N GLU A 103 -8.76 -9.00 9.62
CA GLU A 103 -9.31 -9.86 8.57
C GLU A 103 -9.51 -9.11 7.25
N GLU A 104 -10.06 -7.90 7.29
CA GLU A 104 -10.25 -7.05 6.11
C GLU A 104 -8.91 -6.66 5.49
N ALA A 105 -7.93 -6.28 6.31
CA ALA A 105 -6.59 -5.95 5.86
C ALA A 105 -5.90 -7.16 5.21
N MET A 106 -6.01 -8.35 5.82
CA MET A 106 -5.49 -9.59 5.26
C MET A 106 -6.16 -9.95 3.93
N LEU A 107 -7.48 -9.73 3.81
CA LEU A 107 -8.21 -9.95 2.57
C LEU A 107 -7.68 -9.04 1.46
N ILE A 108 -7.51 -7.74 1.73
CA ILE A 108 -6.95 -6.79 0.75
C ILE A 108 -5.55 -7.21 0.31
N VAL A 109 -4.66 -7.58 1.25
CA VAL A 109 -3.31 -8.07 0.94
C VAL A 109 -3.36 -9.28 0.00
N THR A 110 -4.29 -10.20 0.25
CA THR A 110 -4.44 -11.44 -0.51
C THR A 110 -4.99 -11.20 -1.91
N GLU A 111 -6.11 -10.48 -2.01
CA GLU A 111 -6.78 -10.18 -3.28
C GLU A 111 -5.91 -9.34 -4.20
N THR A 112 -5.27 -8.30 -3.66
CA THR A 112 -4.41 -7.44 -4.48
C THR A 112 -3.18 -8.18 -4.99
N ASN A 113 -2.62 -9.12 -4.23
CA ASN A 113 -1.53 -9.97 -4.69
C ASN A 113 -1.98 -10.91 -5.82
N LEU A 114 -3.17 -11.52 -5.68
CA LEU A 114 -3.76 -12.40 -6.69
C LEU A 114 -4.10 -11.67 -7.99
N ILE A 115 -4.57 -10.43 -7.92
CA ILE A 115 -4.87 -9.61 -9.11
C ILE A 115 -3.59 -9.21 -9.83
N GLN A 116 -2.52 -8.87 -9.08
CA GLN A 116 -1.27 -8.35 -9.66
C GLN A 116 -0.30 -9.44 -10.13
N ARG A 117 -0.27 -10.60 -9.46
CA ARG A 117 0.50 -11.77 -9.90
C ARG A 117 -0.45 -12.72 -10.58
N SER A 118 -0.17 -13.13 -11.82
CA SER A 118 -0.94 -14.22 -12.41
C SER A 118 -0.94 -15.41 -11.45
N PHE A 119 -2.09 -16.07 -11.26
CA PHE A 119 -2.20 -17.23 -10.37
C PHE A 119 -1.17 -18.32 -10.72
N SER A 120 -0.74 -18.38 -11.99
CA SER A 120 0.34 -19.25 -12.46
C SER A 120 1.70 -18.97 -11.81
N ASP A 121 1.95 -17.72 -11.41
CA ASP A 121 3.25 -17.21 -10.93
C ASP A 121 3.42 -17.35 -9.41
N LEU A 122 2.40 -17.84 -8.72
CA LEU A 122 2.41 -18.15 -7.29
C LEU A 122 2.90 -19.58 -7.07
N CYS A 123 3.69 -19.81 -6.02
CA CYS A 123 4.04 -21.19 -5.64
C CYS A 123 2.82 -21.92 -5.06
N HIS A 124 2.86 -23.26 -5.02
CA HIS A 124 1.72 -24.08 -4.60
C HIS A 124 1.13 -23.68 -3.24
N SER A 125 1.98 -23.36 -2.27
CA SER A 125 1.57 -22.89 -0.94
C SER A 125 0.94 -21.50 -0.96
N GLU A 126 1.46 -20.57 -1.76
CA GLU A 126 0.88 -19.23 -1.95
C GLU A 126 -0.53 -19.36 -2.57
N ARG A 127 -0.69 -20.20 -3.61
CA ARG A 127 -1.99 -20.48 -4.23
C ARG A 127 -3.03 -21.04 -3.24
N ALA A 128 -2.62 -22.03 -2.44
CA ALA A 128 -3.50 -22.63 -1.45
C ALA A 128 -3.95 -21.62 -0.37
N CYS A 129 -3.02 -20.78 0.10
CA CYS A 129 -3.31 -19.72 1.07
C CYS A 129 -4.34 -18.73 0.53
N VAL A 130 -4.13 -18.25 -0.70
CA VAL A 130 -5.02 -17.30 -1.37
C VAL A 130 -6.44 -17.86 -1.49
N LEU A 131 -6.58 -19.08 -2.03
CA LEU A 131 -7.89 -19.72 -2.19
C LEU A 131 -8.57 -19.93 -0.84
N ALA A 132 -7.84 -20.42 0.17
CA ALA A 132 -8.41 -20.65 1.50
C ALA A 132 -8.97 -19.35 2.10
N LYS A 133 -8.18 -18.27 2.07
CA LYS A 133 -8.59 -16.96 2.60
C LYS A 133 -9.77 -16.35 1.85
N HIS A 134 -9.77 -16.47 0.52
CA HIS A 134 -10.87 -16.00 -0.32
C HIS A 134 -12.20 -16.71 0.03
N TYR A 135 -12.17 -18.05 0.13
CA TYR A 135 -13.37 -18.81 0.47
C TYR A 135 -13.83 -18.62 1.92
N GLU A 136 -12.92 -18.40 2.88
CA GLU A 136 -13.27 -18.00 4.25
C GLU A 136 -14.06 -16.69 4.25
N ALA A 137 -13.58 -15.67 3.55
CA ALA A 137 -14.27 -14.38 3.44
C ALA A 137 -15.65 -14.51 2.77
N LEU A 138 -15.77 -15.29 1.69
CA LEU A 138 -17.05 -15.55 1.04
C LEU A 138 -18.05 -16.25 1.97
N LYS A 139 -17.59 -17.24 2.75
CA LYS A 139 -18.45 -17.98 3.68
C LYS A 139 -19.09 -17.07 4.72
N ASP A 140 -18.36 -16.09 5.22
CA ASP A 140 -18.85 -15.18 6.25
C ASP A 140 -19.80 -14.10 5.66
N SER A 141 -19.70 -13.81 4.37
CA SER A 141 -20.58 -12.88 3.65
C SER A 141 -22.01 -13.39 3.35
N VAL A 142 -22.25 -14.71 3.47
CA VAL A 142 -23.52 -15.37 3.11
C VAL A 142 -24.40 -15.69 4.34
N LYS A 143 -24.13 -15.06 5.49
CA LYS A 143 -24.95 -15.20 6.70
C LYS A 143 -25.97 -14.09 6.88
#